data_AF-A0A1H8EAM4-F1
#
_entry.id   AF-A0A1H8EAM4-F1
#
_cell.length_a   1.000
_cell.length_b   1.000
_cell.length_c   1.000
_cell.angle_alpha   90.00
_cell.angle_beta   90.00
_cell.angle_gamma   90.00
#
_symmetry.space_group_name_H-M   'P 1'
#
loop_
_entity.id
_entity.type
_entity.pdbx_description
1 polymer ?
#
loop_
_entity_poly.entity_id
_entity_poly.type
_entity_poly.pdbx_seq_one_letter_code
_entity_poly.pdbx_strand_id
1 'polypeptide(L)'
;MKVLNVHNRQVLNENLRETLQQTELIPPLPETASKILMLRNKPDAHLDELVGVIESDPSLAAFVMKYARMAIFGYGDRITSVTHAISLVLGYTTTLNVTLSVAASGSLKMPNYGPLGRVCLWRDALLCAQLCRQIARVIDKKHCINSELAYLGGLLHNFGYLMFAHFCPKEFASLNELIGQNPNQDIRPLEIQHFGITHDLIGLYLLKAWCLPEEVIMMAAKHHYPDSVGKHVNYVKLVATTNRLLHKDGVPDACEHIETSAMLDELGINEADAEMELEKVVECRSELEELARGLMA
;
A
#
# COMPACT_ATOMS: atom_id res chain seq x y z
N MET A 1 -5.42 -20.43 -17.86
CA MET A 1 -4.45 -19.52 -18.52
C MET A 1 -5.02 -19.10 -19.87
N LYS A 2 -5.83 -18.03 -19.91
CA LYS A 2 -6.17 -17.34 -21.18
C LYS A 2 -5.32 -16.08 -21.21
N VAL A 3 -4.38 -16.04 -22.15
CA VAL A 3 -3.61 -14.84 -22.48
C VAL A 3 -4.60 -13.71 -22.77
N LEU A 4 -4.40 -12.56 -22.12
CA LEU A 4 -5.16 -11.32 -22.31
C LEU A 4 -5.22 -10.98 -23.81
N ASN A 5 -6.26 -11.45 -24.48
CA ASN A 5 -6.43 -11.28 -25.92
C ASN A 5 -6.96 -9.87 -26.20
N VAL A 6 -6.65 -9.31 -27.37
CA VAL A 6 -7.04 -7.95 -27.81
C VAL A 6 -8.54 -7.68 -27.65
N HIS A 7 -9.37 -8.72 -27.65
CA HIS A 7 -10.81 -8.67 -27.41
C HIS A 7 -11.20 -8.21 -25.98
N ASN A 8 -10.43 -8.57 -24.94
CA ASN A 8 -10.69 -8.11 -23.57
C ASN A 8 -10.46 -6.61 -23.39
N ARG A 9 -9.60 -5.99 -24.21
CA ARG A 9 -9.37 -4.54 -24.17
C ARG A 9 -10.56 -3.73 -24.68
N GLN A 10 -11.34 -4.25 -25.63
CA GLN A 10 -12.56 -3.58 -26.08
C GLN A 10 -13.68 -3.65 -25.02
N VAL A 11 -13.79 -4.77 -24.30
CA VAL A 11 -14.79 -4.95 -23.22
C VAL A 11 -14.52 -4.02 -22.03
N LEU A 12 -13.24 -3.77 -21.70
CA LEU A 12 -12.85 -2.85 -20.62
C LEU A 12 -13.23 -1.38 -20.87
N ASN A 13 -13.49 -0.99 -22.13
CA ASN A 13 -13.68 0.42 -22.51
C ASN A 13 -15.10 0.96 -22.34
N GLU A 14 -16.13 0.11 -22.22
CA GLU A 14 -17.52 0.61 -22.08
C GLU A 14 -17.99 0.68 -20.62
N ASN A 15 -17.48 -0.19 -19.73
CA ASN A 15 -17.70 -0.06 -18.28
C ASN A 15 -16.71 -0.92 -17.45
N LEU A 16 -15.55 -0.36 -17.08
CA LEU A 16 -14.53 -1.05 -16.27
C LEU A 16 -15.10 -1.61 -14.95
N ARG A 17 -16.07 -0.91 -14.36
CA ARG A 17 -16.73 -1.33 -13.11
C ARG A 17 -17.54 -2.61 -13.29
N GLU A 18 -18.38 -2.70 -14.33
CA GLU A 18 -19.19 -3.90 -14.62
C GLU A 18 -18.30 -5.08 -15.01
N THR A 19 -17.21 -4.79 -15.72
CA THR A 19 -16.24 -5.77 -16.19
C THR A 19 -15.50 -6.45 -15.03
N LEU A 20 -15.12 -5.69 -14.00
CA LEU A 20 -14.37 -6.20 -12.84
C LEU A 20 -15.24 -6.93 -11.81
N GLN A 21 -16.56 -6.70 -11.81
CA GLN A 21 -17.48 -7.49 -10.98
C GLN A 21 -17.46 -8.99 -11.33
N GLN A 22 -16.98 -9.35 -12.52
CA GLN A 22 -16.95 -10.74 -12.99
C GLN A 22 -15.76 -11.56 -12.45
N THR A 23 -14.85 -11.00 -11.64
CA THR A 23 -13.66 -11.64 -11.02
C THR A 23 -12.64 -12.31 -11.96
N GLU A 24 -13.06 -12.91 -13.08
CA GLU A 24 -12.23 -13.65 -14.04
C GLU A 24 -11.19 -12.78 -14.74
N LEU A 25 -11.35 -11.45 -14.68
CA LEU A 25 -10.45 -10.48 -15.26
C LEU A 25 -9.44 -9.91 -14.26
N ILE A 26 -9.60 -10.17 -12.96
CA ILE A 26 -8.66 -9.67 -11.94
C ILE A 26 -7.37 -10.51 -12.02
N PRO A 27 -6.18 -9.88 -12.06
CA PRO A 27 -4.93 -10.62 -12.14
C PRO A 27 -4.75 -11.51 -10.90
N PRO A 28 -4.43 -12.80 -11.07
CA PRO A 28 -4.25 -13.70 -9.94
C PRO A 28 -3.05 -13.26 -9.09
N LEU A 29 -3.11 -13.55 -7.80
CA LEU A 29 -1.99 -13.31 -6.89
C LEU A 29 -0.79 -14.18 -7.33
N PRO A 30 0.43 -13.62 -7.46
CA PRO A 30 1.63 -14.38 -7.77
C PRO A 30 1.87 -15.55 -6.80
N GLU A 31 2.56 -16.59 -7.27
CA GLU A 31 2.82 -17.78 -6.44
C GLU A 31 3.58 -17.44 -5.16
N THR A 32 4.63 -16.61 -5.25
CA THR A 32 5.41 -16.16 -4.09
C THR A 32 4.54 -15.41 -3.10
N ALA A 33 3.71 -14.47 -3.57
CA ALA A 33 2.78 -13.74 -2.72
C ALA A 33 1.71 -14.65 -2.10
N SER A 34 1.24 -15.67 -2.83
CA SER A 34 0.30 -16.67 -2.34
C SER A 34 0.91 -17.50 -1.21
N LYS A 35 2.18 -17.95 -1.34
CA LYS A 35 2.90 -18.65 -0.28
C LYS A 35 3.03 -17.79 0.98
N ILE A 36 3.39 -16.52 0.83
CA ILE A 36 3.49 -15.58 1.97
C ILE A 36 2.12 -15.36 2.62
N LEU A 37 1.06 -15.23 1.84
CA LEU A 37 -0.31 -15.11 2.35
C LEU A 37 -0.77 -16.37 3.09
N MET A 38 -0.39 -17.57 2.62
CA MET A 38 -0.66 -18.82 3.33
C MET A 38 0.04 -18.87 4.69
N LEU A 39 1.30 -18.44 4.77
CA LEU A 39 2.02 -18.33 6.05
C LEU A 39 1.35 -17.37 7.02
N ARG A 40 0.78 -16.26 6.51
CA ARG A 40 0.02 -15.30 7.34
C ARG A 40 -1.17 -15.92 8.04
N ASN A 41 -1.84 -16.82 7.34
CA ASN A 41 -3.06 -17.48 7.81
C ASN A 41 -2.76 -18.75 8.60
N LYS A 42 -1.49 -19.11 8.78
CA LYS A 42 -1.01 -20.28 9.52
C LYS A 42 -0.57 -19.84 10.94
N PRO A 43 -1.32 -20.18 12.01
CA PRO A 43 -1.03 -19.74 13.38
C PRO A 43 0.33 -20.18 13.93
N ASP A 44 0.87 -21.27 13.39
CA ASP A 44 2.08 -22.00 13.78
C ASP A 44 3.18 -21.92 12.71
N ALA A 45 3.14 -20.90 11.86
CA ALA A 45 4.16 -20.69 10.84
C ALA A 45 5.53 -20.40 11.48
N HIS A 46 6.54 -21.19 11.09
CA HIS A 46 7.90 -21.01 11.57
C HIS A 46 8.66 -19.95 10.76
N LEU A 47 9.63 -19.31 11.41
CA LEU A 47 10.52 -18.33 10.78
C LEU A 47 11.20 -18.90 9.53
N ASP A 48 11.69 -20.14 9.59
CA ASP A 48 12.41 -20.80 8.50
C ASP A 48 11.54 -20.98 7.25
N GLU A 49 10.23 -21.12 7.40
CA GLU A 49 9.30 -21.19 6.26
C GLU A 49 9.25 -19.85 5.51
N LEU A 50 9.18 -18.73 6.25
CA LEU A 50 9.19 -17.40 5.66
C LEU A 50 10.55 -17.08 5.02
N VAL A 51 11.65 -17.42 5.70
CA VAL A 51 13.02 -17.29 5.16
C VAL A 51 13.14 -18.07 3.85
N GLY A 52 12.71 -19.34 3.82
CA GLY A 52 12.79 -20.16 2.62
C GLY A 52 12.00 -19.60 1.43
N VAL A 53 10.82 -19.01 1.67
CA VAL A 53 10.06 -18.34 0.61
C VAL A 53 10.79 -17.09 0.11
N ILE A 54 11.32 -16.25 1.02
CA ILE A 54 12.03 -15.01 0.65
C ILE A 54 13.33 -15.33 -0.09
N GLU A 55 14.13 -16.28 0.39
CA GLU A 55 15.42 -16.65 -0.22
C GLU A 55 15.25 -17.35 -1.57
N SER A 56 14.08 -17.93 -1.85
CA SER A 56 13.77 -18.48 -3.18
C SER A 56 13.58 -17.42 -4.26
N ASP A 57 13.39 -16.15 -3.86
CA ASP A 57 13.23 -15.00 -4.74
C ASP A 57 14.37 -13.98 -4.47
N PRO A 58 15.41 -13.93 -5.32
CA PRO A 58 16.55 -13.05 -5.11
C PRO A 58 16.19 -11.56 -4.99
N SER A 59 15.13 -11.10 -5.68
CA SER A 59 14.67 -9.73 -5.61
C SER A 59 14.02 -9.42 -4.26
N LEU A 60 13.21 -10.34 -3.73
CA LEU A 60 12.67 -10.21 -2.37
C LEU A 60 13.77 -10.27 -1.31
N ALA A 61 14.72 -11.19 -1.42
CA ALA A 61 15.84 -11.29 -0.48
C ALA A 61 16.66 -9.99 -0.47
N ALA A 62 17.00 -9.45 -1.65
CA ALA A 62 17.70 -8.17 -1.76
C ALA A 62 16.89 -7.01 -1.15
N PHE A 63 15.59 -6.96 -1.40
CA PHE A 63 14.70 -5.97 -0.81
C PHE A 63 14.68 -6.03 0.72
N VAL A 64 14.49 -7.22 1.30
CA VAL A 64 14.46 -7.42 2.77
C VAL A 64 15.78 -7.00 3.40
N MET A 65 16.90 -7.36 2.77
CA MET A 65 18.23 -6.97 3.24
C MET A 65 18.42 -5.45 3.18
N LYS A 66 18.04 -4.80 2.08
CA LYS A 66 18.13 -3.33 1.97
C LYS A 66 17.23 -2.65 2.99
N TYR A 67 16.02 -3.17 3.19
CA TYR A 67 15.08 -2.61 4.13
C TYR A 67 15.59 -2.69 5.58
N ALA A 68 16.05 -3.86 6.03
CA ALA A 68 16.57 -4.05 7.38
C ALA A 68 17.87 -3.27 7.68
N ARG A 69 18.58 -2.80 6.64
CA ARG A 69 19.82 -2.03 6.78
C ARG A 69 19.60 -0.52 6.82
N MET A 70 18.37 -0.05 6.66
CA MET A 70 18.05 1.38 6.77
C MET A 70 18.49 1.97 8.11
N ALA A 71 18.90 3.24 8.11
CA ALA A 71 19.45 3.92 9.28
C ALA A 71 18.45 3.98 10.44
N ILE A 72 17.15 4.04 10.14
CA ILE A 72 16.05 4.00 11.14
C ILE A 72 16.15 2.79 12.08
N PHE A 73 16.76 1.70 11.64
CA PHE A 73 16.92 0.50 12.44
C PHE A 73 18.24 0.45 13.22
N GLY A 74 19.23 1.27 12.87
CA GLY A 74 20.49 1.38 13.60
C GLY A 74 21.43 0.16 13.54
N TYR A 75 21.14 -0.85 12.70
CA TYR A 75 21.98 -2.05 12.57
C TYR A 75 22.98 -1.99 11.41
N GLY A 76 22.61 -1.37 10.28
CA GLY A 76 23.45 -1.25 9.08
C GLY A 76 24.04 -2.59 8.63
N ASP A 77 25.33 -2.61 8.28
CA ASP A 77 26.02 -3.78 7.73
C ASP A 77 26.13 -5.00 8.67
N ARG A 78 25.71 -4.87 9.94
CA ARG A 78 25.60 -6.02 10.87
C ARG A 78 24.55 -7.04 10.41
N ILE A 79 23.63 -6.64 9.55
CA ILE A 79 22.62 -7.53 8.98
C ILE A 79 23.23 -8.29 7.80
N THR A 80 23.54 -9.57 8.01
CA THR A 80 24.29 -10.41 7.06
C THR A 80 23.45 -11.49 6.37
N SER A 81 22.23 -11.75 6.82
CA SER A 81 21.31 -12.75 6.24
C SER A 81 19.85 -12.32 6.35
N VAL A 82 18.97 -12.96 5.58
CA VAL A 82 17.51 -12.75 5.68
C VAL A 82 17.03 -13.10 7.08
N THR A 83 17.53 -14.19 7.67
CA THR A 83 17.23 -14.55 9.07
C THR A 83 17.63 -13.45 10.06
N HIS A 84 18.78 -12.79 9.89
CA HIS A 84 19.16 -11.64 10.73
C HIS A 84 18.21 -10.46 10.53
N ALA A 85 17.87 -10.14 9.27
CA ALA A 85 16.95 -9.06 8.93
C ALA A 85 15.59 -9.26 9.64
N ILE A 86 15.08 -10.49 9.67
CA ILE A 86 13.80 -10.79 10.32
C ILE A 86 13.94 -10.81 11.84
N SER A 87 14.88 -11.57 12.39
CA SER A 87 14.93 -11.82 13.84
C SER A 87 15.45 -10.65 14.66
N LEU A 88 16.33 -9.82 14.10
CA LEU A 88 16.98 -8.72 14.86
C LEU A 88 16.33 -7.35 14.60
N VAL A 89 15.66 -7.18 13.45
CA VAL A 89 15.27 -5.86 12.96
C VAL A 89 13.78 -5.75 12.67
N LEU A 90 13.32 -6.43 11.62
CA LEU A 90 11.99 -6.19 11.07
C LEU A 90 10.91 -6.89 11.88
N GLY A 91 11.21 -8.08 12.41
CA GLY A 91 10.25 -8.99 12.98
C GLY A 91 9.47 -9.75 11.91
N TYR A 92 8.96 -10.92 12.29
CA TYR A 92 8.25 -11.85 11.40
C TYR A 92 7.08 -11.18 10.66
N THR A 93 6.18 -10.51 11.39
CA THR A 93 4.96 -9.94 10.82
C THR A 93 5.25 -8.77 9.86
N THR A 94 6.18 -7.87 10.20
CA THR A 94 6.58 -6.78 9.30
C THR A 94 7.16 -7.34 8.01
N THR A 95 8.09 -8.31 8.11
CA THR A 95 8.69 -8.92 6.92
C THR A 95 7.64 -9.61 6.08
N LEU A 96 6.73 -10.36 6.69
CA LEU A 96 5.62 -11.00 5.99
C LEU A 96 4.77 -9.97 5.24
N ASN A 97 4.36 -8.89 5.90
CA ASN A 97 3.51 -7.86 5.30
C ASN A 97 4.19 -7.15 4.13
N VAL A 98 5.45 -6.73 4.29
CA VAL A 98 6.16 -6.00 3.23
C VAL A 98 6.50 -6.88 2.05
N THR A 99 6.92 -8.14 2.29
CA THR A 99 7.24 -9.08 1.21
C THR A 99 5.99 -9.55 0.46
N LEU A 100 4.85 -9.71 1.16
CA LEU A 100 3.55 -9.94 0.52
C LEU A 100 3.22 -8.82 -0.47
N SER A 101 3.31 -7.56 -0.02
CA SER A 101 3.01 -6.39 -0.86
C SER A 101 3.93 -6.30 -2.07
N VAL A 102 5.24 -6.51 -1.88
CA VAL A 102 6.23 -6.46 -2.97
C VAL A 102 5.94 -7.55 -3.99
N ALA A 103 5.82 -8.80 -3.53
CA ALA A 103 5.55 -9.95 -4.37
C ALA A 103 4.23 -9.81 -5.13
N ALA A 104 3.17 -9.30 -4.48
CA ALA A 104 1.87 -9.08 -5.09
C ALA A 104 1.93 -8.07 -6.24
N SER A 105 2.68 -6.98 -6.05
CA SER A 105 2.84 -5.91 -7.06
C SER A 105 3.61 -6.33 -8.33
N GLY A 106 4.36 -7.44 -8.27
CA GLY A 106 5.20 -7.92 -9.37
C GLY A 106 4.43 -8.42 -10.60
N SER A 107 3.15 -8.80 -10.43
CA SER A 107 2.28 -9.22 -11.55
C SER A 107 1.70 -8.07 -12.38
N LEU A 108 1.63 -6.88 -11.79
CA LEU A 108 0.95 -5.74 -12.38
C LEU A 108 1.97 -4.91 -13.17
N LYS A 109 1.55 -4.32 -14.29
CA LYS A 109 2.44 -3.51 -15.15
C LYS A 109 2.20 -2.05 -14.85
N MET A 110 3.27 -1.28 -14.73
CA MET A 110 3.19 0.13 -14.36
C MET A 110 4.48 0.86 -14.79
N PRO A 111 4.41 2.11 -15.29
CA PRO A 111 5.60 2.91 -15.53
C PRO A 111 6.34 3.23 -14.23
N ASN A 112 7.66 3.35 -14.30
CA ASN A 112 8.49 3.65 -13.12
C ASN A 112 8.53 5.14 -12.75
N TYR A 113 8.03 6.03 -13.63
CA TYR A 113 8.20 7.48 -13.53
C TYR A 113 6.87 8.24 -13.43
N GLY A 114 6.97 9.50 -13.01
CA GLY A 114 5.85 10.42 -12.79
C GLY A 114 5.27 10.31 -11.37
N PRO A 115 4.34 11.22 -10.99
CA PRO A 115 3.79 11.30 -9.64
C PRO A 115 3.01 10.04 -9.22
N LEU A 116 2.36 9.36 -10.17
CA LEU A 116 1.75 8.05 -9.96
C LEU A 116 2.67 6.92 -10.41
N GLY A 117 3.93 7.17 -10.78
CA GLY A 117 4.85 6.11 -11.18
C GLY A 117 5.15 5.15 -10.04
N ARG A 118 5.60 3.94 -10.40
CA ARG A 118 5.86 2.86 -9.44
C ARG A 118 6.79 3.26 -8.29
N VAL A 119 7.81 4.10 -8.54
CA VAL A 119 8.72 4.60 -7.49
C VAL A 119 7.98 5.50 -6.49
N CYS A 120 7.22 6.48 -6.97
CA CYS A 120 6.46 7.39 -6.11
C CYS A 120 5.37 6.63 -5.35
N LEU A 121 4.63 5.76 -6.03
CA LEU A 121 3.59 4.94 -5.40
C LEU A 121 4.16 4.07 -4.27
N TRP A 122 5.30 3.42 -4.47
CA TRP A 122 5.94 2.61 -3.44
C TRP A 122 6.51 3.44 -2.29
N ARG A 123 7.13 4.58 -2.57
CA ARG A 123 7.60 5.52 -1.55
C ARG A 123 6.42 5.96 -0.67
N ASP A 124 5.31 6.38 -1.28
CA ASP A 124 4.15 6.91 -0.58
C ASP A 124 3.43 5.80 0.21
N ALA A 125 3.31 4.59 -0.35
CA ALA A 125 2.81 3.43 0.35
C ALA A 125 3.66 3.06 1.58
N LEU A 126 5.00 3.11 1.46
CA LEU A 126 5.90 2.83 2.58
C LEU A 126 5.80 3.89 3.68
N LEU A 127 5.74 5.17 3.31
CA LEU A 127 5.53 6.28 4.26
C LEU A 127 4.19 6.13 4.99
N CYS A 128 3.11 5.90 4.25
CA CYS A 128 1.77 5.70 4.81
C CYS A 128 1.74 4.48 5.74
N ALA A 129 2.32 3.36 5.33
CA ALA A 129 2.42 2.16 6.15
C ALA A 129 3.17 2.41 7.46
N GLN A 130 4.33 3.08 7.41
CA GLN A 130 5.09 3.44 8.61
C GLN A 130 4.28 4.32 9.54
N LEU A 131 3.66 5.38 9.02
CA LEU A 131 2.90 6.33 9.84
C LEU A 131 1.66 5.68 10.44
N CYS A 132 0.92 4.88 9.66
CA CYS A 132 -0.19 4.07 10.15
C CYS A 132 0.24 3.21 11.34
N ARG A 133 1.39 2.53 11.23
CA ARG A 133 1.93 1.67 12.28
C ARG A 133 2.31 2.46 13.54
N GLN A 134 2.99 3.59 13.39
CA GLN A 134 3.40 4.42 14.52
C GLN A 134 2.19 5.00 15.26
N ILE A 135 1.26 5.62 14.52
CA ILE A 135 0.04 6.18 15.10
C ILE A 135 -0.79 5.08 15.79
N ALA A 136 -0.95 3.91 15.16
CA ALA A 136 -1.65 2.77 15.78
C ALA A 136 -1.04 2.29 17.11
N ARG A 137 0.26 2.55 17.36
CA ARG A 137 0.94 2.17 18.60
C ARG A 137 0.75 3.19 19.73
N VAL A 138 0.46 4.45 19.40
CA VAL A 138 0.35 5.54 20.39
C VAL A 138 -1.10 5.96 20.67
N ILE A 139 -2.04 5.67 19.77
CA ILE A 139 -3.46 5.95 20.00
C ILE A 139 -4.06 5.13 21.14
N ASP A 140 -5.22 5.58 21.64
CA ASP A 140 -5.95 4.89 22.70
C ASP A 140 -6.32 3.44 22.29
N LYS A 141 -5.99 2.48 23.15
CA LYS A 141 -6.26 1.05 22.94
C LYS A 141 -7.74 0.72 22.77
N LYS A 142 -8.66 1.61 23.19
CA LYS A 142 -10.11 1.48 22.93
C LYS A 142 -10.44 1.35 21.44
N HIS A 143 -9.58 1.86 20.55
CA HIS A 143 -9.79 1.76 19.11
C HIS A 143 -9.49 0.36 18.54
N CYS A 144 -8.85 -0.50 19.32
CA CYS A 144 -8.56 -1.90 18.99
C CYS A 144 -7.89 -2.08 17.60
N ILE A 145 -6.98 -1.18 17.24
CA ILE A 145 -6.21 -1.25 16.00
C ILE A 145 -4.97 -2.13 16.22
N ASN A 146 -4.79 -3.14 15.39
CA ASN A 146 -3.54 -3.90 15.31
C ASN A 146 -2.56 -3.16 14.40
N SER A 147 -1.40 -2.79 14.92
CA SER A 147 -0.42 -1.97 14.21
C SER A 147 0.14 -2.63 12.95
N GLU A 148 0.21 -3.96 12.91
CA GLU A 148 0.71 -4.71 11.75
C GLU A 148 -0.35 -4.85 10.65
N LEU A 149 -1.64 -4.93 11.01
CA LEU A 149 -2.73 -4.81 10.04
C LEU A 149 -2.81 -3.40 9.47
N ALA A 150 -2.64 -2.37 10.32
CA ALA A 150 -2.57 -0.98 9.87
C ALA A 150 -1.39 -0.73 8.93
N TYR A 151 -0.21 -1.30 9.24
CA TYR A 151 0.96 -1.28 8.36
C TYR A 151 0.65 -1.88 6.98
N LEU A 152 0.06 -3.09 6.94
CA LEU A 152 -0.31 -3.75 5.69
C LEU A 152 -1.36 -2.95 4.90
N GLY A 153 -2.35 -2.37 5.58
CA GLY A 153 -3.34 -1.50 4.96
C GLY A 153 -2.71 -0.26 4.33
N GLY A 154 -1.80 0.41 5.04
CA GLY A 154 -1.05 1.55 4.50
C GLY A 154 -0.20 1.17 3.28
N LEU A 155 0.37 -0.05 3.22
CA LEU A 155 1.09 -0.52 2.03
C LEU A 155 0.17 -0.73 0.82
N LEU A 156 -1.04 -1.24 1.05
CA LEU A 156 -1.91 -1.75 -0.02
C LEU A 156 -3.03 -0.79 -0.43
N HIS A 157 -3.29 0.30 0.32
CA HIS A 157 -4.47 1.14 0.12
C HIS A 157 -4.60 1.70 -1.31
N ASN A 158 -3.46 1.97 -1.95
CA ASN A 158 -3.39 2.55 -3.30
C ASN A 158 -3.04 1.55 -4.41
N PHE A 159 -3.18 0.25 -4.16
CA PHE A 159 -2.95 -0.78 -5.19
C PHE A 159 -3.93 -0.71 -6.37
N GLY A 160 -5.00 0.08 -6.26
CA GLY A 160 -5.88 0.39 -7.39
C GLY A 160 -5.18 1.05 -8.58
N TYR A 161 -4.16 1.88 -8.35
CA TYR A 161 -3.37 2.48 -9.44
C TYR A 161 -2.61 1.43 -10.25
N LEU A 162 -2.17 0.34 -9.61
CA LEU A 162 -1.52 -0.78 -10.32
C LEU A 162 -2.49 -1.43 -11.31
N MET A 163 -3.77 -1.48 -10.98
CA MET A 163 -4.82 -2.00 -11.86
C MET A 163 -5.06 -1.06 -13.04
N PHE A 164 -5.17 0.25 -12.81
CA PHE A 164 -5.29 1.23 -13.88
C PHE A 164 -4.11 1.16 -14.85
N ALA A 165 -2.88 1.12 -14.33
CA ALA A 165 -1.69 1.03 -15.15
C ALA A 165 -1.62 -0.29 -15.93
N HIS A 166 -2.10 -1.40 -15.35
CA HIS A 166 -2.09 -2.71 -16.00
C HIS A 166 -3.14 -2.84 -17.10
N PHE A 167 -4.37 -2.38 -16.86
CA PHE A 167 -5.49 -2.52 -17.81
C PHE A 167 -5.58 -1.40 -18.83
N CYS A 168 -5.31 -0.17 -18.41
CA CYS A 168 -5.53 1.06 -19.18
C CYS A 168 -4.24 1.90 -19.24
N PRO A 169 -3.13 1.37 -19.81
CA PRO A 169 -1.82 2.02 -19.72
C PRO A 169 -1.74 3.39 -20.42
N LYS A 170 -2.59 3.65 -21.43
CA LYS A 170 -2.60 4.94 -22.14
C LYS A 170 -3.30 6.01 -21.31
N GLU A 171 -4.47 5.67 -20.79
CA GLU A 171 -5.29 6.50 -19.91
C GLU A 171 -4.55 6.79 -18.61
N PHE A 172 -3.86 5.78 -18.06
CA PHE A 172 -2.99 5.93 -16.90
C PHE A 172 -1.81 6.88 -17.16
N ALA A 173 -1.17 6.80 -18.33
CA ALA A 173 -0.10 7.74 -18.68
C ALA A 173 -0.62 9.18 -18.77
N SER A 174 -1.81 9.39 -19.35
CA SER A 174 -2.48 10.70 -19.40
C SER A 174 -2.80 11.23 -18.00
N LEU A 175 -3.35 10.39 -17.11
CA LEU A 175 -3.63 10.78 -15.73
C LEU A 175 -2.32 11.17 -14.99
N ASN A 176 -1.27 10.37 -15.14
CA ASN A 176 0.04 10.61 -14.53
C ASN A 176 0.65 11.96 -14.96
N GLU A 177 0.53 12.33 -16.24
CA GLU A 177 0.96 13.63 -16.74
C GLU A 177 0.10 14.78 -16.19
N LEU A 178 -1.23 14.60 -16.16
CA LEU A 178 -2.16 15.62 -15.68
C LEU A 178 -1.94 15.98 -14.20
N ILE A 179 -1.69 14.97 -13.36
CA ILE A 179 -1.36 15.17 -11.94
C ILE A 179 -0.02 15.89 -11.80
N GLY A 180 0.96 15.57 -12.66
CA GLY A 180 2.25 16.25 -12.67
C GLY A 180 2.12 17.75 -12.96
N GLN A 181 1.12 18.13 -13.74
CA GLN A 181 0.80 19.53 -14.04
C GLN A 181 -0.09 20.19 -12.97
N ASN A 182 -0.89 19.41 -12.25
CA ASN A 182 -1.88 19.89 -11.28
C ASN A 182 -1.77 19.11 -9.95
N PRO A 183 -0.67 19.28 -9.19
CA PRO A 183 -0.37 18.43 -8.02
C PRO A 183 -1.37 18.57 -6.86
N ASN A 184 -2.15 19.64 -6.82
CA ASN A 184 -3.14 19.92 -5.76
C ASN A 184 -4.58 19.59 -6.19
N GLN A 185 -4.78 19.01 -7.37
CA GLN A 185 -6.11 18.66 -7.83
C GLN A 185 -6.53 17.31 -7.24
N ASP A 186 -7.76 17.22 -6.71
CA ASP A 186 -8.35 15.95 -6.30
C ASP A 186 -8.30 14.96 -7.47
N ILE A 187 -7.67 13.81 -7.21
CA ILE A 187 -7.42 12.77 -8.19
C ILE A 187 -8.70 12.01 -8.58
N ARG A 188 -9.68 11.90 -7.66
CA ARG A 188 -10.82 11.01 -7.84
C ARG A 188 -11.77 11.46 -8.94
N PRO A 189 -12.12 12.76 -9.09
CA PRO A 189 -12.86 13.24 -10.25
C PRO A 189 -12.15 12.93 -11.58
N LEU A 190 -10.81 13.04 -11.60
CA LEU A 190 -10.02 12.72 -12.79
C LEU A 190 -10.09 11.23 -13.13
N GLU A 191 -10.04 10.35 -12.13
CA GLU A 191 -10.18 8.91 -12.31
C GLU A 191 -11.55 8.52 -12.86
N ILE A 192 -12.63 9.09 -12.31
CA ILE A 192 -13.97 8.87 -12.84
C ILE A 192 -14.06 9.31 -14.30
N GLN A 193 -13.46 10.45 -14.65
CA GLN A 193 -13.44 10.93 -16.03
C GLN A 193 -12.66 10.01 -16.98
N HIS A 194 -11.53 9.42 -16.53
CA HIS A 194 -10.65 8.60 -17.38
C HIS A 194 -11.05 7.11 -17.40
N PHE A 195 -11.58 6.58 -16.30
CA PHE A 195 -11.80 5.14 -16.12
C PHE A 195 -13.23 4.77 -15.73
N GLY A 196 -14.08 5.74 -15.36
CA GLY A 196 -15.45 5.49 -14.87
C GLY A 196 -15.52 4.88 -13.46
N ILE A 197 -14.37 4.74 -12.79
CA ILE A 197 -14.20 4.16 -11.46
C ILE A 197 -12.95 4.77 -10.81
N THR A 198 -12.91 4.84 -9.49
CA THR A 198 -11.80 5.38 -8.71
C THR A 198 -10.83 4.29 -8.23
N HIS A 199 -9.59 4.65 -7.88
CA HIS A 199 -8.55 3.71 -7.48
C HIS A 199 -8.95 2.92 -6.21
N ASP A 200 -9.61 3.55 -5.24
CA ASP A 200 -10.11 2.93 -4.01
C ASP A 200 -11.11 1.81 -4.31
N LEU A 201 -11.99 2.01 -5.30
CA LEU A 201 -13.00 1.02 -5.67
C LEU A 201 -12.44 -0.14 -6.51
N ILE A 202 -11.53 0.13 -7.44
CA ILE A 202 -10.85 -0.97 -8.17
C ILE A 202 -9.88 -1.74 -7.27
N GLY A 203 -9.23 -1.05 -6.32
CA GLY A 203 -8.40 -1.65 -5.29
C GLY A 203 -9.18 -2.58 -4.37
N LEU A 204 -10.41 -2.20 -3.98
CA LEU A 204 -11.34 -3.09 -3.27
C LEU A 204 -11.53 -4.43 -3.98
N TYR A 205 -11.81 -4.41 -5.30
CA TYR A 205 -12.01 -5.64 -6.06
C TYR A 205 -10.74 -6.50 -6.08
N LEU A 206 -9.58 -5.88 -6.28
CA LEU A 206 -8.29 -6.57 -6.27
C LEU A 206 -8.03 -7.27 -4.93
N LEU A 207 -8.13 -6.54 -3.82
CA LEU A 207 -7.80 -7.07 -2.50
C LEU A 207 -8.82 -8.12 -2.03
N LYS A 208 -10.08 -8.01 -2.44
CA LYS A 208 -11.09 -9.06 -2.24
C LYS A 208 -10.75 -10.34 -3.01
N ALA A 209 -10.38 -10.21 -4.29
CA ALA A 209 -10.02 -11.36 -5.12
C ALA A 209 -8.77 -12.08 -4.60
N TRP A 210 -7.86 -11.35 -3.94
CA TRP A 210 -6.68 -11.90 -3.29
C TRP A 210 -6.92 -12.38 -1.86
N CYS A 211 -8.16 -12.34 -1.36
CA CYS A 211 -8.54 -12.80 -0.02
C CYS A 211 -7.73 -12.13 1.12
N LEU A 212 -7.48 -10.83 1.01
CA LEU A 212 -6.83 -10.07 2.08
C LEU A 212 -7.77 -9.89 3.29
N PRO A 213 -7.23 -9.54 4.47
CA PRO A 213 -8.06 -9.24 5.65
C PRO A 213 -9.03 -8.10 5.39
N GLU A 214 -10.23 -8.18 5.98
CA GLU A 214 -11.27 -7.17 5.79
C GLU A 214 -10.81 -5.77 6.24
N GLU A 215 -9.99 -5.66 7.29
CA GLU A 215 -9.39 -4.39 7.72
C GLU A 215 -8.65 -3.69 6.56
N VAL A 216 -7.80 -4.45 5.87
CA VAL A 216 -6.95 -3.96 4.76
C VAL A 216 -7.82 -3.60 3.55
N ILE A 217 -8.81 -4.45 3.26
CA ILE A 217 -9.79 -4.21 2.20
C ILE A 217 -10.55 -2.91 2.44
N MET A 218 -11.01 -2.69 3.67
CA MET A 218 -11.77 -1.49 4.04
C MET A 218 -10.91 -0.23 4.01
N MET A 219 -9.65 -0.31 4.43
CA MET A 219 -8.68 0.80 4.29
C MET A 219 -8.54 1.21 2.83
N ALA A 220 -8.28 0.27 1.92
CA ALA A 220 -8.19 0.57 0.49
C ALA A 220 -9.50 1.15 -0.06
N ALA A 221 -10.64 0.57 0.30
CA ALA A 221 -11.94 0.94 -0.26
C ALA A 221 -12.51 2.27 0.24
N LYS A 222 -12.08 2.74 1.42
CA LYS A 222 -12.73 3.85 2.12
C LYS A 222 -11.80 4.91 2.69
N HIS A 223 -10.49 4.87 2.44
CA HIS A 223 -9.56 5.88 2.97
C HIS A 223 -9.88 7.33 2.57
N HIS A 224 -10.71 7.52 1.53
CA HIS A 224 -11.27 8.82 1.15
C HIS A 224 -12.57 9.22 1.87
N TYR A 225 -13.09 8.37 2.76
CA TYR A 225 -14.35 8.57 3.50
C TYR A 225 -14.13 8.35 5.01
N PRO A 226 -13.40 9.26 5.68
CA PRO A 226 -13.10 9.14 7.11
C PRO A 226 -14.35 9.16 8.01
N ASP A 227 -15.45 9.76 7.55
CA ASP A 227 -16.77 9.77 8.19
C ASP A 227 -17.54 8.44 8.06
N SER A 228 -16.97 7.45 7.36
CA SER A 228 -17.66 6.18 7.16
C SER A 228 -17.96 5.45 8.48
N VAL A 229 -19.12 4.79 8.50
CA VAL A 229 -19.61 4.02 9.65
C VAL A 229 -19.58 2.51 9.37
N GLY A 230 -19.51 1.70 10.44
CA GLY A 230 -19.56 0.24 10.36
C GLY A 230 -18.33 -0.46 10.93
N LYS A 231 -18.04 -1.66 10.43
CA LYS A 231 -16.89 -2.46 10.87
C LYS A 231 -15.58 -1.86 10.35
N HIS A 232 -14.52 -2.00 11.15
CA HIS A 232 -13.15 -1.58 10.81
C HIS A 232 -12.96 -0.08 10.53
N VAL A 233 -13.93 0.77 10.89
CA VAL A 233 -13.86 2.24 10.64
C VAL A 233 -12.66 2.92 11.28
N ASN A 234 -12.17 2.41 12.41
CA ASN A 234 -10.96 2.95 13.05
C ASN A 234 -9.72 2.78 12.15
N TYR A 235 -9.64 1.68 11.39
CA TYR A 235 -8.58 1.48 10.40
C TYR A 235 -8.72 2.44 9.22
N VAL A 236 -9.96 2.67 8.75
CA VAL A 236 -10.25 3.62 7.67
C VAL A 236 -9.86 5.04 8.06
N LYS A 237 -10.27 5.48 9.26
CA LYS A 237 -9.91 6.78 9.82
C LYS A 237 -8.40 6.92 9.96
N LEU A 238 -7.72 5.87 10.46
CA LEU A 238 -6.27 5.88 10.59
C LEU A 238 -5.57 6.16 9.26
N VAL A 239 -5.89 5.41 8.19
CA VAL A 239 -5.25 5.62 6.88
C VAL A 239 -5.63 6.96 6.24
N ALA A 240 -6.87 7.42 6.43
CA ALA A 240 -7.32 8.72 5.97
C ALA A 240 -6.52 9.86 6.65
N THR A 241 -6.36 9.77 7.97
CA THR A 241 -5.55 10.70 8.76
C THR A 241 -4.10 10.68 8.32
N THR A 242 -3.50 9.49 8.13
CA THR A 242 -2.10 9.40 7.71
C THR A 242 -1.87 9.98 6.32
N ASN A 243 -2.80 9.75 5.39
CA ASN A 243 -2.73 10.36 4.07
C ASN A 243 -2.83 11.88 4.15
N ARG A 244 -3.70 12.42 5.00
CA ARG A 244 -3.81 13.87 5.20
C ARG A 244 -2.57 14.50 5.83
N LEU A 245 -1.95 13.81 6.79
CA LEU A 245 -0.69 14.25 7.39
C LEU A 245 0.43 14.27 6.34
N LEU A 246 0.55 13.22 5.53
CA LEU A 246 1.56 13.10 4.47
C LEU A 246 1.27 14.01 3.25
N HIS A 247 0.03 14.45 3.05
CA HIS A 247 -0.32 15.37 1.96
C HIS A 247 0.40 16.71 2.09
N LYS A 248 0.61 17.20 3.32
CA LYS A 248 1.43 18.39 3.58
C LYS A 248 2.89 18.23 3.09
N ASP A 249 3.35 16.99 2.92
CA ASP A 249 4.69 16.63 2.43
C ASP A 249 4.71 16.20 0.94
N GLY A 250 3.62 16.47 0.21
CA GLY A 250 3.51 16.28 -1.24
C GLY A 250 2.98 14.93 -1.69
N VAL A 251 2.24 14.20 -0.84
CA VAL A 251 1.44 13.04 -1.26
C VAL A 251 0.07 13.52 -1.75
N PRO A 252 -0.29 13.36 -3.04
CA PRO A 252 -1.48 14.01 -3.62
C PRO A 252 -2.82 13.39 -3.20
N ASP A 253 -2.80 12.28 -2.47
CA ASP A 253 -3.96 11.39 -2.32
C ASP A 253 -4.59 11.47 -0.92
N ALA A 254 -5.34 12.55 -0.66
CA ALA A 254 -6.04 12.76 0.59
C ALA A 254 -7.48 13.27 0.37
N CYS A 255 -8.40 12.83 1.22
CA CYS A 255 -9.72 13.45 1.35
C CYS A 255 -9.55 14.93 1.72
N GLU A 256 -10.42 15.85 1.29
CA GLU A 256 -10.41 17.28 1.69
C GLU A 256 -11.56 17.70 2.63
N HIS A 257 -12.66 16.93 2.67
CA HIS A 257 -13.94 17.39 3.23
C HIS A 257 -14.07 17.28 4.77
N ILE A 258 -13.10 16.68 5.45
CA ILE A 258 -13.03 16.62 6.93
C ILE A 258 -11.76 17.31 7.40
N GLU A 259 -11.86 18.12 8.44
CA GLU A 259 -10.69 18.76 9.06
C GLU A 259 -9.76 17.74 9.71
N THR A 260 -8.45 17.94 9.57
CA THR A 260 -7.44 17.04 10.13
C THR A 260 -7.57 16.90 11.65
N SER A 261 -7.84 18.01 12.34
CA SER A 261 -8.04 18.04 13.79
C SER A 261 -9.21 17.15 14.23
N ALA A 262 -10.34 17.17 13.50
CA ALA A 262 -11.48 16.31 13.79
C ALA A 262 -11.13 14.83 13.65
N MET A 263 -10.34 14.45 12.63
CA MET A 263 -9.91 13.06 12.46
C MET A 263 -8.94 12.61 13.56
N LEU A 264 -8.05 13.49 14.01
CA LEU A 264 -7.12 13.24 15.13
C LEU A 264 -7.88 13.07 16.46
N ASP A 265 -8.82 13.96 16.74
CA ASP A 265 -9.68 13.91 17.93
C ASP A 265 -10.47 12.59 18.01
N GLU A 266 -11.04 12.15 16.88
CA GLU A 266 -11.77 10.88 16.81
C GLU A 266 -10.90 9.64 17.02
N LEU A 267 -9.62 9.70 16.64
CA LEU A 267 -8.61 8.66 16.91
C LEU A 267 -8.02 8.77 18.32
N GLY A 268 -8.35 9.84 19.05
CA GLY A 268 -7.85 10.09 20.40
C GLY A 268 -6.35 10.36 20.45
N ILE A 269 -5.77 10.93 19.39
CA ILE A 269 -4.37 11.35 19.34
C ILE A 269 -4.33 12.88 19.24
N ASN A 270 -3.47 13.53 20.04
CA ASN A 270 -3.31 14.98 19.92
C ASN A 270 -2.41 15.33 18.71
N GLU A 271 -2.53 16.57 18.22
CA GLU A 271 -1.82 17.01 17.03
C GLU A 271 -0.29 16.95 17.18
N ALA A 272 0.25 17.32 18.35
CA ALA A 272 1.69 17.31 18.60
C ALA A 272 2.30 15.90 18.55
N ASP A 273 1.60 14.89 19.09
CA ASP A 273 2.02 13.50 19.04
C ASP A 273 1.97 12.97 17.60
N ALA A 274 0.94 13.34 16.84
CA ALA A 274 0.82 12.97 15.44
C ALA A 274 1.93 13.60 14.58
N GLU A 275 2.26 14.87 14.81
CA GLU A 275 3.36 15.59 14.15
C GLU A 275 4.72 14.95 14.49
N MET A 276 4.95 14.61 15.76
CA MET A 276 6.16 13.93 16.19
C MET A 276 6.34 12.56 15.51
N GLU A 277 5.27 11.77 15.34
CA GLU A 277 5.36 10.51 14.59
C GLU A 277 5.55 10.73 13.09
N LEU A 278 4.96 11.78 12.52
CA LEU A 278 5.18 12.17 11.12
C LEU A 278 6.65 12.53 10.87
N GLU A 279 7.25 13.37 11.72
CA GLU A 279 8.65 13.80 11.60
C GLU A 279 9.61 12.60 11.53
N LYS A 280 9.46 11.63 12.44
CA LYS A 280 10.28 10.39 12.45
C LYS A 280 10.20 9.61 11.13
N VAL A 281 9.02 9.59 10.50
CA VAL A 281 8.79 8.87 9.24
C VAL A 281 9.36 9.66 8.06
N VAL A 282 9.16 10.98 8.04
CA VAL A 282 9.64 11.87 6.97
C VAL A 282 11.17 11.98 6.97
N GLU A 283 11.84 11.91 8.12
CA GLU A 283 13.30 11.82 8.21
C GLU A 283 13.88 10.65 7.39
N CYS A 284 13.11 9.57 7.24
CA CYS A 284 13.51 8.36 6.51
C CYS A 284 13.07 8.36 5.04
N ARG A 285 12.48 9.45 4.53
CA ARG A 285 11.90 9.52 3.19
C ARG A 285 12.89 9.18 2.07
N SER A 286 14.12 9.69 2.16
CA SER A 286 15.16 9.46 1.15
C SER A 286 15.52 7.97 1.03
N GLU A 287 15.73 7.30 2.15
CA GLU A 287 16.02 5.86 2.20
C GLU A 287 14.85 5.02 1.70
N LEU A 288 13.61 5.40 2.04
CA LEU A 288 12.40 4.74 1.52
C LEU A 288 12.26 4.92 0.01
N GLU A 289 12.60 6.10 -0.52
CA GLU A 289 12.63 6.33 -1.96
C GLU A 289 13.73 5.50 -2.64
N GLU A 290 14.92 5.39 -2.05
CA GLU A 290 15.96 4.51 -2.56
C GLU A 290 15.55 3.04 -2.53
N LEU A 291 14.85 2.61 -1.49
CA LEU A 291 14.29 1.27 -1.38
C LEU A 291 13.25 1.04 -2.48
N ALA A 292 12.34 1.99 -2.70
CA ALA A 292 11.35 1.95 -3.77
C ALA A 292 12.00 1.91 -5.16
N ARG A 293 13.08 2.66 -5.41
CA ARG A 293 13.85 2.57 -6.66
C ARG A 293 14.50 1.20 -6.84
N GLY A 294 14.99 0.60 -5.75
CA GLY A 294 15.63 -0.72 -5.77
C GLY A 294 14.69 -1.87 -6.17
N LEU A 295 13.38 -1.72 -5.92
CA LEU A 295 12.36 -2.67 -6.40
C LEU A 295 12.19 -2.67 -7.92
N MET A 296 12.74 -1.66 -8.62
CA MET A 296 12.56 -1.45 -10.07
C MET A 296 13.75 -1.93 -10.91
N ALA A 297 14.86 -2.30 -10.25
CA ALA A 297 16.11 -2.73 -10.86
C ALA A 297 16.13 -4.24 -11.09
#